data_AF-A0A921KZT1-F1
#
_entry.id   AF-A0A921KZT1-F1
#
_cell.length_a   1.000
_cell.length_b   1.000
_cell.length_c   1.000
_cell.angle_alpha   90.00
_cell.angle_beta   90.00
_cell.angle_gamma   90.00
#
_symmetry.space_group_name_H-M   'P 1'
#
loop_
_entity.id
_entity.type
_entity.pdbx_description
1 polymer ?
#
loop_
_entity_poly.entity_id
_entity_poly.type
_entity_poly.pdbx_seq_one_letter_code
_entity_poly.pdbx_strand_id
1 'polypeptide(L)'
;MRIILILIMGGCILLGACQDITPGYLQTEYAGYTMDSMVVKKVLDLTPPKPNPTFEMYVNYGYTPEYCVQNGIYPTIGGDEYKRDKYGWPWTSTPIEGVEGTRPIFVSIKSITTESGDAEKMWEVLNVSGDGTFSMPVYSDVPVGRYQISLTFTNEGYTQDVNNCFTIIVK
;
A
#
# COMPACT_ATOMS: atom_id res chain seq x y z
N MET A 1 -6.95 -62.52 31.63
CA MET A 1 -6.26 -62.05 30.41
C MET A 1 -6.97 -60.96 29.62
N ARG A 2 -8.29 -60.73 29.75
CA ARG A 2 -9.02 -59.71 28.97
C ARG A 2 -9.06 -58.30 29.59
N ILE A 3 -8.78 -58.16 30.89
CA ILE A 3 -8.85 -56.86 31.60
C ILE A 3 -7.49 -56.15 31.64
N ILE A 4 -6.38 -56.90 31.49
CA ILE A 4 -5.01 -56.35 31.55
C ILE A 4 -4.59 -55.71 30.22
N LEU A 5 -5.21 -56.07 29.08
CA LEU A 5 -4.91 -55.44 27.79
C LEU A 5 -5.49 -54.03 27.61
N ILE A 6 -6.50 -53.64 28.39
CA ILE A 6 -7.14 -52.32 28.25
C ILE A 6 -6.28 -51.21 28.92
N LEU A 7 -5.43 -51.58 29.88
CA LEU A 7 -4.59 -50.65 30.61
C LEU A 7 -3.29 -50.26 29.89
N ILE A 8 -2.88 -51.00 28.85
CA ILE A 8 -1.68 -50.70 28.06
C ILE A 8 -2.02 -49.87 26.81
N MET A 9 -3.28 -49.85 26.37
CA MET A 9 -3.72 -49.12 25.18
C MET A 9 -4.26 -47.70 25.49
N GLY A 10 -4.54 -47.39 26.76
CA GLY A 10 -5.02 -46.07 27.20
C GLY A 10 -3.93 -45.07 27.62
N GLY A 11 -2.67 -45.51 27.71
CA GLY A 11 -1.56 -44.69 28.23
C GLY A 11 -0.86 -43.79 27.21
N CYS A 12 -1.10 -43.97 25.91
CA CYS A 12 -0.35 -43.27 24.84
C CYS A 12 -1.04 -42.02 24.27
N ILE A 13 -2.22 -41.61 24.76
CA ILE A 13 -2.96 -40.45 24.22
C ILE A 13 -2.63 -39.15 24.97
N LEU A 14 -1.79 -39.20 26.01
CA LEU A 14 -1.38 -38.02 26.80
C LEU A 14 -0.06 -37.38 26.36
N LEU A 15 0.42 -37.67 25.15
CA LEU A 15 1.29 -36.71 24.46
C LEU A 15 0.39 -35.60 23.93
N GLY A 16 -0.13 -34.78 24.86
CA GLY A 16 -0.53 -33.43 24.53
C GLY A 16 0.68 -32.79 23.89
N ALA A 17 0.66 -32.72 22.57
CA ALA A 17 1.53 -31.85 21.84
C ALA A 17 1.20 -30.44 22.36
N CYS A 18 1.90 -29.99 23.40
CA CYS A 18 2.27 -28.59 23.48
C CYS A 18 3.07 -28.37 22.21
N GLN A 19 2.36 -28.02 21.13
CA GLN A 19 3.03 -27.31 20.06
C GLN A 19 3.48 -26.02 20.74
N ASP A 20 4.76 -25.97 21.07
CA ASP A 20 5.47 -24.70 21.19
C ASP A 20 5.19 -23.99 19.86
N ILE A 21 4.12 -23.20 19.83
CA ILE A 21 3.86 -22.26 18.75
C ILE A 21 5.11 -21.42 18.70
N THR A 22 5.87 -21.55 17.61
CA THR A 22 7.06 -20.72 17.38
C THR A 22 6.59 -19.29 17.59
N PRO A 23 7.09 -18.56 18.60
CA PRO A 23 6.60 -17.21 18.85
C PRO A 23 6.74 -16.43 17.54
N GLY A 24 5.65 -15.83 17.08
CA GLY A 24 5.72 -14.95 15.92
C GLY A 24 6.70 -13.81 16.19
N TYR A 25 6.95 -12.96 15.20
CA TYR A 25 7.63 -11.70 15.44
C TYR A 25 7.04 -10.62 14.53
N LEU A 26 7.21 -9.37 14.92
CA LEU A 26 6.88 -8.21 14.10
C LEU A 26 7.90 -7.10 14.38
N GLN A 27 8.57 -6.65 13.34
CA GLN A 27 9.62 -5.64 13.36
C GLN A 27 9.32 -4.56 12.32
N THR A 28 9.46 -3.30 12.75
CA THR A 28 9.19 -2.12 11.92
C THR A 28 10.30 -1.08 12.07
N GLU A 29 11.48 -1.46 12.55
CA GLU A 29 12.62 -0.56 12.79
C GLU A 29 13.09 0.14 11.50
N TYR A 30 13.05 -0.59 10.38
CA TYR A 30 13.42 -0.10 9.06
C TYR A 30 12.20 0.20 8.19
N ALA A 31 11.00 0.25 8.77
CA ALA A 31 9.78 0.48 8.02
C ALA A 31 9.74 1.91 7.48
N GLY A 32 9.54 2.06 6.17
CA GLY A 32 9.52 3.36 5.53
C GLY A 32 9.10 3.31 4.06
N TYR A 33 8.78 4.48 3.51
CA TYR A 33 8.45 4.64 2.10
C TYR A 33 9.66 5.19 1.35
N THR A 34 9.95 4.63 0.17
CA THR A 34 10.94 5.20 -0.76
C THR A 34 10.55 6.60 -1.21
N MET A 35 9.24 6.83 -1.42
CA MET A 35 8.65 8.15 -1.58
C MET A 35 7.68 8.38 -0.43
N ASP A 36 8.08 9.13 0.59
CA ASP A 36 7.31 9.38 1.82
C ASP A 36 6.18 10.41 1.68
N SER A 37 5.91 10.84 0.44
CA SER A 37 4.85 11.78 0.16
C SER A 37 4.21 11.60 -1.21
N MET A 38 2.95 12.01 -1.30
CA MET A 38 2.23 12.16 -2.56
C MET A 38 1.47 13.48 -2.61
N VAL A 39 1.27 13.97 -3.83
CA VAL A 39 0.49 15.17 -4.12
C VAL A 39 -0.86 14.76 -4.68
N VAL A 40 -1.93 15.28 -4.08
CA VAL A 40 -3.31 15.16 -4.54
C VAL A 40 -3.75 16.52 -5.03
N LYS A 41 -4.01 16.65 -6.33
CA LYS A 41 -4.47 17.92 -6.91
C LYS A 41 -5.99 18.02 -6.88
N LYS A 42 -6.51 19.16 -6.42
CA LYS A 42 -7.95 19.46 -6.48
C LYS A 42 -8.38 19.93 -7.87
N VAL A 43 -7.48 20.60 -8.59
CA VAL A 43 -7.70 21.05 -9.97
C VAL A 43 -6.79 20.27 -10.91
N LEU A 44 -7.40 19.48 -11.79
CA LEU A 44 -6.71 18.63 -12.75
C LEU A 44 -6.44 19.39 -14.06
N ASP A 45 -5.28 19.15 -14.66
CA ASP A 45 -4.99 19.49 -16.05
C ASP A 45 -5.63 18.44 -16.97
N LEU A 46 -6.80 18.79 -17.51
CA LEU A 46 -7.57 17.95 -18.42
C LEU A 46 -7.15 18.10 -19.89
N THR A 47 -5.96 18.65 -20.17
CA THR A 47 -5.43 18.68 -21.53
C THR A 47 -5.27 17.25 -22.05
N PRO A 48 -5.92 16.89 -23.18
CA PRO A 48 -5.81 15.55 -23.73
C PRO A 48 -4.35 15.20 -24.09
N PRO A 49 -3.96 13.92 -23.96
CA PRO A 49 -2.63 13.46 -24.35
C PRO A 49 -2.40 13.70 -25.85
N LYS A 50 -1.19 14.15 -26.20
CA LYS A 50 -0.79 14.37 -27.61
C LYS A 50 0.08 13.21 -28.09
N PRO A 51 0.09 12.88 -29.40
CA PRO A 51 1.04 11.93 -29.95
C PRO A 51 2.49 12.30 -29.60
N ASN A 52 3.33 11.30 -29.32
CA ASN A 52 4.75 11.49 -29.03
C ASN A 52 5.58 11.33 -30.31
N PRO A 53 6.15 12.40 -30.88
CA PRO A 53 6.96 12.30 -32.10
C PRO A 53 8.19 11.42 -31.92
N THR A 54 8.76 11.35 -30.71
CA THR A 54 9.89 10.47 -30.41
C THR A 54 9.49 9.00 -30.49
N PHE A 55 8.29 8.65 -30.03
CA PHE A 55 7.78 7.28 -30.15
C PHE A 55 7.60 6.88 -31.61
N GLU A 56 6.92 7.73 -32.39
CA GLU A 56 6.70 7.49 -33.83
C GLU A 56 8.03 7.36 -34.57
N MET A 57 9.02 8.19 -34.25
CA MET A 57 10.35 8.12 -34.83
C MET A 57 11.00 6.74 -34.59
N TYR A 58 11.00 6.23 -33.36
CA TYR A 58 11.61 4.94 -33.04
C TYR A 58 10.89 3.78 -33.73
N VAL A 59 9.56 3.79 -33.75
CA VAL A 59 8.78 2.78 -34.47
C VAL A 59 9.11 2.82 -35.97
N ASN A 60 9.25 4.01 -36.57
CA ASN A 60 9.64 4.17 -37.97
C ASN A 60 11.08 3.69 -38.26
N TYR A 61 11.98 3.73 -37.27
CA TYR A 61 13.33 3.14 -37.37
C TYR A 61 13.34 1.61 -37.19
N GLY A 62 12.19 0.97 -36.97
CA GLY A 62 12.05 -0.47 -36.85
C GLY A 62 12.13 -1.02 -35.42
N TYR A 63 12.14 -0.16 -34.40
CA TYR A 63 12.02 -0.60 -33.01
C TYR A 63 10.58 -1.03 -32.70
N THR A 64 10.42 -2.07 -31.89
CA THR A 64 9.07 -2.49 -31.49
C THR A 64 8.46 -1.50 -30.50
N PRO A 65 7.12 -1.33 -30.49
CA PRO A 65 6.43 -0.55 -29.46
C PRO A 65 6.83 -0.94 -28.03
N GLU A 66 7.01 -2.24 -27.77
CA GLU A 66 7.40 -2.76 -26.45
C GLU A 66 8.79 -2.28 -26.06
N TYR A 67 9.76 -2.30 -26.97
CA TYR A 67 11.09 -1.75 -26.73
C TYR A 67 11.03 -0.26 -26.38
N CYS A 68 10.25 0.52 -27.12
CA CYS A 68 10.08 1.95 -26.86
C CYS A 68 9.53 2.19 -25.45
N VAL A 69 8.46 1.49 -25.09
CA VAL A 69 7.81 1.60 -23.77
C VAL A 69 8.75 1.18 -22.64
N GLN A 70 9.51 0.09 -22.81
CA GLN A 70 10.50 -0.36 -21.82
C GLN A 70 11.61 0.67 -21.58
N ASN A 71 11.92 1.51 -22.57
CA ASN A 71 12.89 2.59 -22.46
C ASN A 71 12.25 3.95 -22.11
N GLY A 72 11.00 3.96 -21.64
CA GLY A 72 10.31 5.18 -21.20
C GLY A 72 9.80 6.07 -22.34
N ILE A 73 9.81 5.59 -23.58
CA ILE A 73 9.25 6.29 -24.74
C ILE A 73 7.81 5.80 -24.93
N TYR A 74 6.85 6.58 -24.43
CA TYR A 74 5.43 6.25 -24.53
C TYR A 74 4.78 6.81 -25.79
N PRO A 75 3.69 6.20 -26.32
CA PRO A 75 3.00 6.68 -27.53
C PRO A 75 2.43 8.09 -27.43
N THR A 76 2.14 8.55 -26.21
CA THR A 76 1.57 9.88 -25.96
C THR A 76 2.36 10.64 -24.92
N ILE A 77 2.41 11.97 -25.07
CA ILE A 77 2.97 12.92 -24.10
C ILE A 77 1.82 13.60 -23.35
N GLY A 78 1.95 13.68 -22.03
CA GLY A 78 1.01 14.35 -21.13
C GLY A 78 -0.33 13.62 -20.97
N GLY A 79 -1.31 14.33 -20.42
CA GLY A 79 -2.68 13.84 -20.24
C GLY A 79 -2.83 12.80 -19.13
N ASP A 80 -1.90 12.71 -18.18
CA ASP A 80 -2.02 11.78 -17.06
C ASP A 80 -3.22 12.12 -16.17
N GLU A 81 -3.44 13.41 -15.91
CA GLU A 81 -4.59 13.90 -15.15
C GLU A 81 -5.90 13.80 -15.96
N TYR A 82 -5.84 14.02 -17.28
CA TYR A 82 -6.95 13.72 -18.19
C TYR A 82 -7.35 12.24 -18.13
N LYS A 83 -6.39 11.30 -18.18
CA LYS A 83 -6.65 9.86 -18.05
C LYS A 83 -7.22 9.54 -16.68
N ARG A 84 -6.65 10.14 -15.63
CA ARG A 84 -7.11 9.99 -14.24
C ARG A 84 -8.58 10.34 -14.08
N ASP A 85 -8.99 11.51 -14.57
CA ASP A 85 -10.38 11.95 -14.58
C ASP A 85 -11.25 10.97 -15.39
N LYS A 86 -10.87 10.72 -16.64
CA LYS A 86 -11.64 9.90 -17.57
C LYS A 86 -11.90 8.47 -17.08
N TYR A 87 -10.93 7.87 -16.38
CA TYR A 87 -11.01 6.48 -15.92
C TYR A 87 -11.26 6.34 -14.41
N GLY A 88 -11.38 7.46 -13.68
CA GLY A 88 -11.57 7.45 -12.23
C GLY A 88 -10.38 6.85 -11.46
N TRP A 89 -9.15 6.98 -11.95
CA TRP A 89 -7.98 6.35 -11.32
C TRP A 89 -7.62 7.01 -9.99
N PRO A 90 -7.63 6.30 -8.86
CA PRO A 90 -7.33 6.90 -7.57
C PRO A 90 -5.89 7.41 -7.52
N TRP A 91 -5.66 8.39 -6.68
CA TRP A 91 -4.31 8.76 -6.27
C TRP A 91 -3.74 7.63 -5.41
N THR A 92 -2.56 7.14 -5.77
CA THR A 92 -1.96 5.95 -5.14
C THR A 92 -0.52 6.25 -4.73
N SER A 93 -0.12 5.83 -3.52
CA SER A 93 1.26 5.92 -3.06
C SER A 93 2.11 4.74 -3.54
N THR A 94 3.41 4.76 -3.26
CA THR A 94 4.20 3.51 -3.25
C THR A 94 3.82 2.66 -2.03
N PRO A 95 4.06 1.34 -2.05
CA PRO A 95 3.96 0.52 -0.84
C PRO A 95 5.02 0.92 0.19
N ILE A 96 4.80 0.52 1.45
CA ILE A 96 5.79 0.65 2.51
C ILE A 96 6.74 -0.54 2.46
N GLU A 97 8.03 -0.32 2.71
CA GLU A 97 9.06 -1.34 2.75
C GLU A 97 9.60 -1.49 4.18
N GLY A 98 10.32 -2.58 4.48
CA GLY A 98 10.99 -2.77 5.77
C GLY A 98 10.10 -3.22 6.95
N VAL A 99 8.90 -3.72 6.67
CA VAL A 99 8.04 -4.41 7.66
C VAL A 99 8.32 -5.90 7.59
N GLU A 100 8.85 -6.47 8.67
CA GLU A 100 9.20 -7.88 8.76
C GLU A 100 8.41 -8.57 9.86
N GLY A 101 7.94 -9.79 9.62
CA GLY A 101 7.20 -10.53 10.62
C GLY A 101 6.58 -11.83 10.14
N THR A 102 6.09 -12.62 11.09
CA THR A 102 5.35 -13.84 10.80
C THR A 102 4.02 -13.48 10.14
N ARG A 103 3.74 -14.09 8.98
CA ARG A 103 2.50 -13.86 8.22
C ARG A 103 1.31 -14.58 8.89
N PRO A 104 0.08 -14.05 8.78
CA PRO A 104 -0.31 -12.81 8.10
C PRO A 104 0.01 -11.55 8.91
N ILE A 105 0.43 -10.49 8.22
CA ILE A 105 0.57 -9.14 8.78
C ILE A 105 -0.60 -8.31 8.24
N PHE A 106 -1.31 -7.63 9.13
CA PHE A 106 -2.37 -6.70 8.80
C PHE A 106 -1.89 -5.26 9.02
N VAL A 107 -2.44 -4.33 8.26
CA VAL A 107 -2.13 -2.91 8.34
C VAL A 107 -3.43 -2.12 8.45
N SER A 108 -3.38 -1.04 9.24
CA SER A 108 -4.49 -0.12 9.42
C SER A 108 -3.98 1.30 9.63
N ILE A 109 -4.81 2.29 9.30
CA ILE A 109 -4.51 3.69 9.61
C ILE A 109 -4.65 3.88 11.12
N LYS A 110 -3.56 4.29 11.76
CA LYS A 110 -3.53 4.61 13.19
C LYS A 110 -4.11 5.99 13.46
N SER A 111 -3.55 6.98 12.75
CA SER A 111 -3.89 8.39 12.93
C SER A 111 -3.61 9.18 11.67
N ILE A 112 -4.39 10.25 11.49
CA ILE A 112 -4.18 11.28 10.48
C ILE A 112 -4.12 12.61 11.23
N THR A 113 -3.04 13.36 11.08
CA THR A 113 -2.86 14.68 11.69
C THR A 113 -2.60 15.73 10.62
N THR A 114 -2.99 16.97 10.90
CA THR A 114 -2.79 18.11 9.99
C THR A 114 -2.77 19.41 10.78
N GLU A 115 -2.02 20.39 10.28
CA GLU A 115 -1.98 21.75 10.85
C GLU A 115 -2.92 22.73 10.14
N SER A 116 -3.32 22.43 8.90
CA SER A 116 -3.99 23.39 8.02
C SER A 116 -5.22 22.83 7.28
N GLY A 117 -5.59 21.58 7.54
CA GLY A 117 -6.68 20.88 6.87
C GLY A 117 -7.72 20.31 7.84
N ASP A 118 -8.45 19.31 7.37
CA ASP A 118 -9.45 18.55 8.12
C ASP A 118 -9.14 17.06 8.04
N ALA A 119 -8.70 16.48 9.18
CA ALA A 119 -8.30 15.08 9.27
C ALA A 119 -9.49 14.12 9.21
N GLU A 120 -10.69 14.52 9.67
CA GLU A 120 -11.90 13.68 9.60
C GLU A 120 -12.31 13.49 8.14
N LYS A 121 -12.28 14.58 7.35
CA LYS A 121 -12.53 14.51 5.90
C LYS A 121 -11.55 13.59 5.17
N MET A 122 -10.27 13.60 5.55
CA MET A 122 -9.28 12.67 4.98
C MET A 122 -9.58 11.22 5.39
N TRP A 123 -9.94 11.00 6.66
CA TRP A 123 -10.26 9.69 7.19
C TRP A 123 -11.44 9.01 6.47
N GLU A 124 -12.44 9.80 6.04
CA GLU A 124 -13.61 9.30 5.29
C GLU A 124 -13.23 8.66 3.94
N VAL A 125 -12.13 9.08 3.32
CA VAL A 125 -11.81 8.73 1.91
C VAL A 125 -10.51 7.96 1.74
N LEU A 126 -9.59 8.05 2.70
CA LEU A 126 -8.28 7.42 2.61
C LEU A 126 -8.36 5.94 2.92
N ASN A 127 -7.86 5.11 2.00
CA ASN A 127 -7.76 3.67 2.18
C ASN A 127 -6.29 3.25 2.25
N VAL A 128 -6.01 2.15 2.97
CA VAL A 128 -4.69 1.50 3.01
C VAL A 128 -4.83 0.03 2.63
N SER A 129 -4.00 -0.40 1.68
CA SER A 129 -3.90 -1.80 1.24
C SER A 129 -2.98 -2.60 2.15
N GLY A 130 -3.01 -3.94 2.09
CA GLY A 130 -2.21 -4.83 2.95
C GLY A 130 -0.69 -4.61 2.93
N ASP A 131 -0.16 -3.99 1.88
CA ASP A 131 1.25 -3.62 1.68
C ASP A 131 1.56 -2.16 2.07
N GLY A 132 0.65 -1.49 2.78
CA GLY A 132 0.77 -0.10 3.18
C GLY A 132 0.52 0.91 2.06
N THR A 133 0.09 0.48 0.87
CA THR A 133 -0.23 1.42 -0.22
C THR A 133 -1.49 2.23 0.11
N PHE A 134 -1.36 3.55 0.13
CA PHE A 134 -2.48 4.47 0.27
C PHE A 134 -3.22 4.66 -1.06
N SER A 135 -4.54 4.77 -0.98
CA SER A 135 -5.41 5.09 -2.12
C SER A 135 -6.44 6.14 -1.72
N MET A 136 -6.62 7.16 -2.57
CA MET A 136 -7.58 8.24 -2.39
C MET A 136 -8.33 8.48 -3.71
N PRO A 137 -9.66 8.69 -3.70
CA PRO A 137 -10.42 8.94 -4.91
C PRO A 137 -9.94 10.19 -5.66
N VAL A 138 -10.21 10.24 -6.97
CA VAL A 138 -9.84 11.39 -7.83
C VAL A 138 -10.37 12.70 -7.26
N TYR A 139 -11.64 12.69 -6.86
CA TYR A 139 -12.37 13.82 -6.31
C TYR A 139 -12.74 13.55 -4.85
N SER A 140 -12.58 14.57 -4.01
CA SER A 140 -12.99 14.54 -2.60
C SER A 140 -13.16 15.95 -2.03
N ASP A 141 -13.88 16.03 -0.92
CA ASP A 141 -14.08 17.27 -0.17
C ASP A 141 -12.94 17.57 0.81
N VAL A 142 -11.85 16.78 0.79
CA VAL A 142 -10.68 17.03 1.64
C VAL A 142 -10.11 18.42 1.30
N PRO A 143 -9.95 19.31 2.29
CA PRO A 143 -9.44 20.66 2.04
C PRO A 143 -7.94 20.64 1.70
N VAL A 144 -7.48 21.74 1.11
CA VAL A 144 -6.05 21.96 0.87
C VAL A 144 -5.32 21.89 2.20
N GLY A 145 -4.23 21.13 2.26
CA GLY A 145 -3.49 20.93 3.49
C GLY A 145 -2.42 19.88 3.39
N ARG A 146 -1.60 19.83 4.44
CA ARG A 146 -0.57 18.80 4.63
C ARG A 146 -1.04 17.83 5.70
N TYR A 147 -1.17 16.57 5.33
CA TYR A 147 -1.67 15.50 6.18
C TYR A 147 -0.55 14.52 6.46
N GLN A 148 -0.34 14.19 7.72
CA GLN A 148 0.66 13.22 8.16
C GLN A 148 -0.06 11.99 8.68
N ILE A 149 0.33 10.82 8.18
CA ILE A 149 -0.36 9.55 8.40
C ILE A 149 0.56 8.62 9.18
N SER A 150 -0.01 7.95 10.16
CA SER A 150 0.63 6.87 10.91
C SER A 150 -0.09 5.55 10.64
N LEU A 151 0.65 4.45 10.61
CA LEU A 151 0.12 3.10 10.41
C LEU A 151 0.34 2.23 11.65
N THR A 152 -0.59 1.31 11.88
CA THR A 152 -0.44 0.21 12.83
C THR A 152 -0.37 -1.10 12.05
N PHE A 153 0.67 -1.90 12.34
CA PHE A 153 0.85 -3.25 11.84
C PHE A 153 0.57 -4.26 12.95
N THR A 154 -0.12 -5.34 12.63
CA THR A 154 -0.45 -6.40 13.59
C THR A 154 -0.23 -7.78 12.98
N ASN A 155 0.20 -8.72 13.81
CA ASN A 155 0.13 -10.16 13.53
C ASN A 155 -0.15 -10.91 14.84
N GLU A 156 -0.07 -12.24 14.81
CA GLU A 156 -0.38 -13.06 15.98
C GLU A 156 0.52 -12.70 17.18
N GLY A 157 -0.09 -12.03 18.17
CA GLY A 157 0.56 -11.65 19.43
C GLY A 157 1.36 -10.35 19.41
N TYR A 158 1.49 -9.66 18.27
CA TYR A 158 2.26 -8.41 18.18
C TYR A 158 1.50 -7.28 17.50
N THR A 159 1.84 -6.07 17.92
CA THR A 159 1.35 -4.81 17.35
C THR A 159 2.50 -3.81 17.36
N GLN A 160 2.75 -3.18 16.22
CA GLN A 160 3.79 -2.17 16.05
C GLN A 160 3.22 -0.97 15.30
N ASP A 161 3.58 0.22 15.76
CA ASP A 161 3.17 1.48 15.13
C ASP A 161 4.35 2.10 14.37
N VAL A 162 4.07 2.58 13.16
CA VAL A 162 4.99 3.42 12.39
C VAL A 162 4.37 4.81 12.31
N ASN A 163 4.83 5.69 13.19
CA ASN A 163 4.26 7.03 13.31
C ASN A 163 4.76 7.94 12.20
N ASN A 164 3.88 8.80 11.69
CA ASN A 164 4.22 9.88 10.78
C ASN A 164 4.96 9.41 9.51
N CYS A 165 4.68 8.19 9.06
CA CYS A 165 5.41 7.48 8.04
C CYS A 165 5.13 7.97 6.61
N PHE A 166 4.05 8.71 6.40
CA PHE A 166 3.67 9.19 5.07
C PHE A 166 2.99 10.56 5.12
N THR A 167 3.18 11.35 4.07
CA THR A 167 2.58 12.68 3.92
C THR A 167 1.71 12.77 2.67
N ILE A 168 0.44 13.15 2.82
CA ILE A 168 -0.43 13.52 1.69
C ILE A 168 -0.55 15.04 1.64
N ILE A 169 -0.22 15.62 0.49
CA ILE A 169 -0.31 17.06 0.23
C ILE A 169 -1.47 17.31 -0.72
N VAL A 170 -2.56 17.89 -0.21
CA VAL A 170 -3.71 18.30 -1.02
C VAL A 170 -3.50 19.75 -1.45
N LYS A 171 -3.52 20.05 -2.75
CA LYS A 171 -3.35 21.41 -3.28
C LYS A 171 -4.13 21.69 -4.56
#